data_AF-A0A526RE15-F1
#
_entry.id   AF-A0A526RE15-F1
#
_cell.length_a   1.000
_cell.length_b   1.000
_cell.length_c   1.000
_cell.angle_alpha   90.00
_cell.angle_beta   90.00
_cell.angle_gamma   90.00
#
_symmetry.space_group_name_H-M   'P 1'
#
loop_
_entity.id
_entity.type
_entity.pdbx_description
1 polymer ?
#
loop_
_entity_poly.entity_id
_entity_poly.type
_entity_poly.pdbx_seq_one_letter_code
_entity_poly.pdbx_strand_id
1 'polypeptide(L)'
;MSHPQFAAELLQRAEKHGPITIGLAGAGQMGTDIVVQVALMPGMRIGAISEVRPQAAIDAALLAGHDRADIVQAPNAAAIDRAIEAGKIAVTE
;
A
#
# COMPACT_ATOMS: atom_id res chain seq x y z
N MET A 1 -13.21 14.48 14.68
CA MET A 1 -13.93 13.48 15.48
C MET A 1 -13.30 12.13 15.21
N SER A 2 -12.76 11.47 16.23
CA SER A 2 -12.28 10.09 16.12
C SER A 2 -13.49 9.15 16.09
N HIS A 3 -13.61 8.31 15.07
CA HIS A 3 -14.60 7.23 14.98
C HIS A 3 -13.92 5.90 15.37
N PRO A 4 -13.70 5.63 16.67
CA PRO A 4 -13.00 4.41 17.10
C PRO A 4 -13.67 3.14 16.59
N GLN A 5 -14.99 3.19 16.40
CA GLN A 5 -15.79 2.12 15.81
C GLN A 5 -15.32 1.73 14.41
N PHE A 6 -14.91 2.69 13.58
CA PHE A 6 -14.51 2.42 12.19
C PHE A 6 -13.21 1.62 12.11
N ALA A 7 -12.25 1.88 13.01
CA ALA A 7 -11.03 1.07 13.09
C ALA A 7 -11.33 -0.39 13.47
N ALA A 8 -12.26 -0.60 14.41
CA ALA A 8 -12.70 -1.95 14.79
C ALA A 8 -13.42 -2.66 13.63
N GLU A 9 -14.24 -1.94 12.86
CA GLU A 9 -14.94 -2.47 11.67
C GLU A 9 -13.96 -2.88 10.56
N LEU A 10 -12.91 -2.09 10.30
CA LEU A 10 -11.85 -2.44 9.34
C LEU A 10 -11.11 -3.72 9.75
N LEU A 11 -10.79 -3.87 11.04
CA LEU A 11 -10.17 -5.07 11.58
C LEU A 11 -11.08 -6.31 11.42
N GLN A 12 -12.35 -6.21 11.84
CA GLN A 12 -13.31 -7.31 11.69
C GLN A 12 -13.51 -7.72 10.23
N ARG A 13 -13.55 -6.74 9.31
CA ARG A 13 -13.58 -7.02 7.88
C ARG A 13 -12.32 -7.77 7.44
N ALA A 14 -11.15 -7.35 7.89
CA ALA A 14 -9.87 -7.95 7.52
C ALA A 14 -9.73 -9.39 8.04
N GLU A 15 -10.23 -9.70 9.23
CA GLU A 15 -10.27 -11.07 9.77
C GLU A 15 -11.10 -12.01 8.88
N LYS A 16 -12.22 -11.52 8.33
CA LYS A 16 -13.14 -12.33 7.53
C LYS A 16 -12.78 -12.41 6.04
N HIS A 17 -12.17 -11.36 5.49
CA HIS A 17 -12.00 -11.19 4.04
C HIS A 17 -10.56 -10.86 3.60
N GLY A 18 -9.62 -10.77 4.54
CA GLY A 18 -8.31 -10.17 4.29
C GLY A 18 -8.36 -8.64 4.23
N PRO A 19 -7.20 -7.97 4.33
CA PRO A 19 -7.13 -6.52 4.35
C PRO A 19 -7.65 -5.90 3.05
N ILE A 20 -8.17 -4.67 3.12
CA ILE A 20 -8.41 -3.86 1.92
C ILE A 20 -7.04 -3.57 1.28
N THR A 21 -6.86 -4.02 0.05
CA THR A 21 -5.62 -3.80 -0.70
C THR A 21 -5.82 -2.64 -1.66
N ILE A 22 -5.06 -1.56 -1.47
CA ILE A 22 -5.16 -0.33 -2.26
C ILE A 22 -4.16 -0.38 -3.42
N GLY A 23 -4.66 -0.14 -4.63
CA GLY A 23 -3.84 0.32 -5.76
C GLY A 23 -3.82 1.84 -5.79
N LEU A 24 -2.63 2.42 -5.82
CA LEU A 24 -2.44 3.87 -5.82
C LEU A 24 -1.83 4.32 -7.15
N ALA A 25 -2.43 5.32 -7.79
CA ALA A 25 -1.86 5.98 -8.96
C ALA A 25 -1.28 7.33 -8.53
N GLY A 26 0.04 7.44 -8.63
CA GLY A 26 0.80 8.62 -8.24
C GLY A 26 1.44 8.51 -6.85
N ALA A 27 2.71 8.91 -6.76
CA ALA A 27 3.47 9.07 -5.52
C ALA A 27 4.01 10.51 -5.37
N GLY A 28 3.23 11.50 -5.78
CA GLY A 28 3.45 12.91 -5.43
C GLY A 28 3.16 13.19 -3.96
N GLN A 29 2.96 14.45 -3.57
CA GLN A 29 2.71 14.81 -2.17
C GLN A 29 1.48 14.08 -1.59
N MET A 30 0.34 14.18 -2.27
CA MET A 30 -0.89 13.51 -1.82
C MET A 30 -0.78 11.98 -1.83
N GLY A 31 -0.10 11.40 -2.84
CA GLY A 31 0.11 9.96 -2.91
C GLY A 31 0.97 9.46 -1.73
N THR A 32 2.02 10.21 -1.42
CA THR A 32 2.89 9.94 -0.27
C THR A 32 2.12 10.00 1.05
N ASP A 33 1.30 11.03 1.25
CA ASP A 33 0.46 11.17 2.44
C ASP A 33 -0.53 9.99 2.58
N ILE A 34 -1.08 9.49 1.46
CA ILE A 34 -1.94 8.30 1.45
C ILE A 34 -1.15 7.05 1.86
N VAL A 35 0.04 6.84 1.31
CA VAL A 35 0.87 5.67 1.66
C VAL A 35 1.19 5.67 3.16
N VAL A 36 1.58 6.82 3.72
CA VAL A 36 1.85 6.99 5.15
C VAL A 36 0.59 6.74 5.98
N GLN A 37 -0.55 7.33 5.60
CA GLN A 37 -1.79 7.17 6.35
C GLN A 37 -2.28 5.72 6.34
N VAL A 38 -2.21 5.04 5.19
CA VAL A 38 -2.63 3.63 5.06
C VAL A 38 -1.75 2.72 5.91
N ALA A 39 -0.45 2.98 6.02
CA ALA A 39 0.45 2.22 6.90
C ALA A 39 0.05 2.31 8.39
N LEU A 40 -0.69 3.35 8.79
CA LEU A 40 -1.21 3.55 10.14
C LEU A 40 -2.64 3.01 10.33
N MET A 41 -3.28 2.45 9.29
CA MET A 41 -4.68 1.99 9.32
C MET A 41 -4.78 0.45 9.34
N PRO A 42 -5.11 -0.15 10.50
CA PRO A 42 -5.26 -1.60 10.59
C PRO A 42 -6.37 -2.12 9.68
N GLY A 43 -6.15 -3.28 9.06
CA GLY A 43 -7.08 -3.88 8.10
C GLY A 43 -6.98 -3.30 6.68
N MET A 44 -6.02 -2.42 6.43
CA MET A 44 -5.71 -1.87 5.10
C MET A 44 -4.22 -2.03 4.78
N ARG A 45 -3.88 -2.07 3.49
CA ARG A 45 -2.49 -2.07 3.00
C ARG A 45 -2.38 -1.44 1.62
N ILE A 46 -1.20 -0.94 1.29
CA ILE A 46 -0.82 -0.67 -0.10
C ILE A 46 -0.47 -2.00 -0.77
N GLY A 47 -1.09 -2.27 -1.92
CA GLY A 47 -0.76 -3.41 -2.76
C GLY A 47 0.18 -3.02 -3.90
N ALA A 48 -0.15 -1.93 -4.60
CA ALA A 48 0.63 -1.45 -5.72
C ALA A 48 0.62 0.08 -5.81
N ILE A 49 1.72 0.64 -6.31
CA ILE A 49 1.85 2.06 -6.65
C ILE A 49 2.30 2.15 -8.11
N SER A 50 1.50 2.82 -8.96
CA SER A 50 1.90 3.23 -10.31
C SER A 50 2.43 4.66 -10.24
N GLU A 51 3.64 4.89 -10.72
CA GLU A 51 4.26 6.21 -10.74
C GLU A 51 5.29 6.31 -11.86
N VAL A 52 5.20 7.39 -12.65
CA VAL A 52 6.11 7.67 -13.78
C VAL A 52 7.58 7.76 -13.38
N ARG A 53 7.87 8.07 -12.11
CA ARG A 53 9.20 7.98 -11.52
C ARG A 53 9.19 6.95 -10.38
N PRO A 54 9.48 5.66 -10.66
CA PRO A 54 9.36 4.58 -9.67
C PRO A 54 10.07 4.84 -8.34
N GLN A 55 11.17 5.61 -8.34
CA GLN A 55 11.87 5.98 -7.12
C GLN A 55 10.98 6.78 -6.14
N ALA A 56 10.07 7.63 -6.62
CA ALA A 56 9.17 8.37 -5.75
C ALA A 56 8.19 7.45 -5.00
N ALA A 57 7.71 6.38 -5.64
CA ALA A 57 6.89 5.36 -4.99
C ALA A 57 7.70 4.57 -3.94
N ILE A 58 8.96 4.25 -4.24
CA ILE A 58 9.87 3.60 -3.30
C ILE A 58 10.11 4.51 -2.09
N ASP A 59 10.42 5.78 -2.30
CA ASP A 59 10.69 6.75 -1.24
C ASP A 59 9.46 6.97 -0.36
N ALA A 60 8.26 7.03 -0.95
CA ALA A 60 7.00 7.12 -0.20
C ALA A 60 6.75 5.89 0.69
N ALA A 61 7.01 4.69 0.18
CA ALA A 61 6.87 3.47 0.97
C ALA A 61 7.92 3.37 2.10
N LEU A 62 9.16 3.77 1.84
CA LEU A 62 10.20 3.86 2.88
C LEU A 62 9.85 4.89 3.95
N LEU A 63 9.32 6.05 3.55
CA LEU A 63 8.86 7.10 4.48
C LEU A 63 7.72 6.61 5.37
N ALA A 64 6.85 5.75 4.85
CA ALA A 64 5.79 5.10 5.62
C ALA A 64 6.28 3.95 6.53
N GLY A 65 7.58 3.68 6.56
CA GLY A 65 8.21 2.70 7.44
C GLY A 65 8.25 1.27 6.90
N HIS A 66 7.99 1.07 5.60
CA HIS A 66 8.17 -0.25 4.98
C HIS A 66 9.65 -0.56 4.75
N ASP A 67 10.02 -1.83 4.90
CA ASP A 67 11.37 -2.29 4.58
C ASP A 67 11.60 -2.30 3.06
N ARG A 68 12.82 -1.94 2.64
CA ARG A 68 13.17 -1.95 1.21
C ARG A 68 12.98 -3.32 0.56
N ALA A 69 13.13 -4.40 1.31
CA ALA A 69 12.95 -5.79 0.84
C ALA A 69 11.48 -6.14 0.51
N ASP A 70 10.53 -5.36 1.01
CA ASP A 70 9.09 -5.52 0.79
C ASP A 70 8.57 -4.65 -0.36
N ILE A 71 9.44 -3.88 -1.00
CA ILE A 71 9.11 -3.04 -2.15
C ILE A 71 9.69 -3.66 -3.42
N VAL A 72 8.83 -4.08 -4.34
CA VAL A 72 9.22 -4.88 -5.52
C VAL A 72 8.83 -4.15 -6.80
N GLN A 73 9.77 -4.01 -7.73
CA GLN A 73 9.43 -3.55 -9.07
C GLN A 73 8.65 -4.63 -9.82
N ALA A 74 7.52 -4.25 -10.39
CA ALA A 74 6.59 -5.16 -11.03
C ALA A 74 6.23 -4.64 -12.42
N PRO A 75 6.89 -5.13 -13.50
CA PRO A 75 6.75 -4.55 -14.85
C PRO A 75 5.48 -4.98 -15.60
N ASN A 76 4.61 -5.78 -15.00
CA ASN A 76 3.37 -6.28 -15.61
C ASN A 76 2.38 -6.77 -14.55
N ALA A 77 1.13 -6.98 -14.96
CA ALA A 77 0.04 -7.41 -14.09
C ALA A 77 0.38 -8.69 -13.30
N ALA A 78 0.93 -9.71 -13.95
CA ALA A 78 1.29 -10.96 -13.27
C ALA A 78 2.38 -10.76 -12.20
N ALA A 79 3.30 -9.81 -12.38
CA ALA A 79 4.29 -9.46 -11.35
C ALA A 79 3.66 -8.67 -10.19
N ILE A 80 2.68 -7.82 -10.49
CA ILE A 80 1.90 -7.09 -9.48
C ILE A 80 1.14 -8.08 -8.60
N ASP A 81 0.41 -9.03 -9.20
CA ASP A 81 -0.36 -10.04 -8.47
C ASP A 81 0.54 -10.84 -7.52
N ARG A 82 1.69 -11.35 -8.01
CA ARG A 82 2.65 -12.08 -7.18
C ARG A 82 3.19 -11.27 -6.01
N ALA A 83 3.47 -9.98 -6.21
CA ALA A 83 3.94 -9.11 -5.14
C ALA A 83 2.85 -8.90 -4.08
N ILE A 84 1.61 -8.67 -4.51
CA ILE A 84 0.46 -8.50 -3.62
C ILE A 84 0.22 -9.77 -2.79
N GLU A 85 0.20 -10.93 -3.43
CA GLU A 85 0.07 -12.24 -2.79
C GLU A 85 1.18 -12.51 -1.77
N ALA A 86 2.41 -12.07 -2.07
CA ALA A 86 3.57 -12.20 -1.18
C ALA A 86 3.58 -11.18 -0.03
N GLY A 87 2.55 -10.35 0.14
CA GLY A 87 2.50 -9.34 1.19
C GLY A 87 3.30 -8.07 0.90
N LYS A 88 3.83 -7.93 -0.32
CA LYS A 88 4.74 -6.84 -0.72
C LYS A 88 3.99 -5.70 -1.40
N ILE A 89 4.70 -4.58 -1.56
CA ILE A 89 4.26 -3.41 -2.34
C ILE A 89 4.86 -3.53 -3.75
N ALA A 90 4.01 -3.67 -4.75
CA ALA A 90 4.41 -3.57 -6.14
C ALA A 90 4.63 -2.10 -6.53
N VAL A 91 5.70 -1.83 -7.28
CA VAL A 91 5.94 -0.53 -7.93
C VAL A 91 5.99 -0.76 -9.43
N THR A 92 5.17 -0.02 -10.16
CA THR A 92 5.14 0.00 -11.63
C THR A 92 5.17 1.45 -12.12
N GLU A 93 5.51 1.64 -13.39
CA GLU A 93 5.17 2.86 -14.12
C GLU A 93 3.67 2.89 -14.41
#